data_AF-A0A519L8P4-F1
#
_entry.id   AF-A0A519L8P4-F1
#
_cell.length_a   1.000
_cell.length_b   1.000
_cell.length_c   1.000
_cell.angle_alpha   90.00
_cell.angle_beta   90.00
_cell.angle_gamma   90.00
#
_symmetry.space_group_name_H-M   'P 1'
#
loop_
_entity.id
_entity.type
_entity.pdbx_description
1 polymer ?
#
loop_
_entity_poly.entity_id
_entity_poly.type
_entity_poly.pdbx_seq_one_letter_code
_entity_poly.pdbx_strand_id
1 'polypeptide(L)' 'VTPIGPACRLCHRHPCAERAAPPVDRAPAVDDWSKSVSPWPFVQEPG' A
#
# COMPACT_ATOMS: atom_id res chain seq x y z
N VAL A 1 20.27 1.62 2.84
CA VAL A 1 19.31 2.76 2.89
C VAL A 1 17.92 2.19 3.14
N THR A 2 17.07 2.88 3.90
CA THR A 2 15.68 2.44 4.11
C THR A 2 14.82 2.95 2.96
N PRO A 3 14.02 2.11 2.27
CA PRO A 3 13.19 2.58 1.17
C PRO A 3 12.04 3.42 1.71
N ILE A 4 11.93 4.67 1.28
CA ILE A 4 10.87 5.61 1.68
C ILE A 4 10.26 6.20 0.40
N GLY A 5 8.94 6.24 0.33
CA GLY A 5 8.22 6.89 -0.77
C GLY A 5 7.99 8.38 -0.52
N PRO A 6 7.59 9.16 -1.53
CA PRO A 6 7.43 10.61 -1.41
C PRO A 6 6.30 11.03 -0.47
N ALA A 7 5.19 10.28 -0.44
CA ALA A 7 4.06 10.44 0.48
C ALA A 7 3.17 9.20 0.42
N CYS A 8 2.41 8.88 1.48
CA CYS A 8 1.54 7.70 1.50
C CYS A 8 0.57 7.64 0.29
N ARG A 9 -0.04 8.79 -0.07
CA ARG A 9 -1.00 8.88 -1.19
C ARG A 9 -0.36 8.77 -2.58
N LEU A 10 0.97 8.88 -2.69
CA LEU A 10 1.71 8.83 -3.96
C LEU A 10 2.65 7.62 -4.05
N CYS A 11 2.76 6.82 -2.98
CA CYS A 11 3.71 5.72 -2.89
C CYS A 11 3.07 4.39 -3.28
N HIS A 12 3.61 3.74 -4.31
CA HIS A 12 3.16 2.43 -4.80
C HIS A 12 3.92 1.24 -4.22
N ARG A 13 4.80 1.46 -3.24
CA ARG A 13 5.49 0.36 -2.54
C ARG A 13 4.50 -0.51 -1.78
N HIS A 14 4.48 -1.81 -2.05
CA HIS A 14 3.66 -2.77 -1.32
C HIS A 14 4.48 -4.05 -1.00
N PRO A 15 4.35 -4.65 0.20
CA PRO A 15 3.62 -4.15 1.37
C PRO A 15 4.41 -3.08 2.16
N CYS A 16 3.71 -2.10 2.77
CA CYS A 16 4.29 -1.06 3.63
C CYS A 16 3.54 -1.00 4.97
N ALA A 17 4.19 -1.41 6.06
CA ALA A 17 3.56 -1.45 7.40
C ALA A 17 3.18 -0.06 7.94
N GLU A 18 3.95 0.97 7.59
CA GLU A 18 3.78 2.34 8.07
C GLU A 18 2.78 3.16 7.24
N ARG A 19 2.03 2.51 6.33
CA ARG A 19 1.15 3.24 5.40
C ARG A 19 -0.04 3.82 6.16
N ALA A 20 -0.09 5.15 6.23
CA ALA A 20 -1.16 5.88 6.92
C ALA A 20 -2.37 6.24 6.05
N ALA A 21 -2.25 6.20 4.71
CA ALA A 21 -3.33 6.54 3.78
C ALA A 21 -3.28 5.70 2.48
N PRO A 22 -4.42 5.47 1.80
CA PRO A 22 -4.45 4.75 0.53
C PRO A 22 -3.81 5.56 -0.60
N PRO A 23 -3.20 4.92 -1.62
CA PRO A 23 -2.76 5.60 -2.84
C PRO A 23 -3.92 6.32 -3.55
N VAL A 24 -3.65 7.44 -4.20
CA VAL A 24 -4.70 8.24 -4.87
C VAL A 24 -5.28 7.56 -6.11
N ASP A 25 -4.49 6.70 -6.76
CA ASP A 25 -4.78 6.05 -8.04
C ASP A 25 -5.07 4.56 -7.90
N ARG A 26 -5.10 4.02 -6.67
CA ARG A 26 -5.35 2.60 -6.40
C ARG A 26 -6.36 2.43 -5.29
N ALA A 27 -7.43 1.70 -5.58
CA ALA A 27 -8.39 1.30 -4.56
C ALA A 27 -7.75 0.28 -3.59
N PRO A 28 -8.05 0.35 -2.29
CA PRO A 28 -7.63 -0.69 -1.36
C PRO A 28 -8.21 -2.06 -1.72
N ALA A 29 -7.42 -3.11 -1.57
CA ALA A 29 -7.88 -4.48 -1.68
C ALA A 29 -8.53 -4.90 -0.35
N VAL A 30 -9.82 -5.20 -0.37
CA VAL A 30 -10.55 -5.69 0.82
C VAL A 30 -10.82 -7.18 0.63
N ASP A 31 -10.41 -7.98 1.60
CA ASP A 31 -10.65 -9.43 1.63
C ASP A 31 -10.95 -9.83 3.08
N ASP A 32 -12.14 -10.41 3.31
CA ASP A 32 -12.68 -10.69 4.65
C ASP A 32 -11.94 -11.84 5.39
N TRP A 33 -11.13 -12.61 4.67
CA TRP A 33 -10.48 -13.82 5.19
C TRP A 33 -8.97 -13.69 5.36
N SER A 34 -8.40 -12.53 5.02
CA SER A 34 -6.97 -12.28 5.10
C SER A 34 -6.63 -11.04 5.92
N LYS A 35 -5.37 -10.99 6.34
CA LYS A 35 -4.77 -9.82 7.00
C LYS A 35 -3.59 -9.37 6.16
N SER A 36 -3.40 -8.07 6.07
CA SER A 36 -2.23 -7.47 5.43
C SER A 36 -1.29 -6.87 6.47
N VAL A 37 0.01 -6.86 6.14
CA VAL A 37 1.01 -6.04 6.85
C VAL A 37 0.73 -4.55 6.63
N SER A 38 0.20 -4.17 5.46
CA SER A 38 -0.14 -2.78 5.14
C SER A 38 -1.55 -2.44 5.64
N PRO A 39 -1.75 -1.34 6.39
CA PRO A 39 -3.09 -0.86 6.79
C PRO A 39 -3.99 -0.52 5.59
N TRP A 40 -3.38 -0.16 4.45
CA TRP A 40 -4.07 0.08 3.19
C TRP A 40 -3.46 -0.83 2.10
N PRO A 41 -3.85 -2.11 2.04
CA PRO A 41 -3.35 -3.04 1.03
C PRO A 41 -3.90 -2.70 -0.37
N PHE A 42 -3.13 -2.96 -1.42
CA PHE A 42 -3.56 -2.80 -2.81
C PHE A 42 -2.78 -3.75 -3.72
N VAL A 43 -3.33 -4.04 -4.90
CA VAL A 43 -2.65 -4.84 -5.93
C VAL A 43 -1.55 -3.98 -6.56
N GLN A 44 -0.30 -4.43 -6.47
CA GLN A 44 0.79 -3.82 -7.25
C GLN A 44 0.66 -4.29 -8.70
N GLU A 45 0.73 -3.36 -9.64
CA GLU A 45 0.77 -3.75 -11.06
C GLU A 45 2.07 -4.50 -11.32
N PRO A 46 2.05 -5.53 -12.19
CA PRO A 46 3.29 -6.16 -12.62
C PRO A 46 4.12 -5.11 -13.35
N GLY A 47 5.28 -4.78 -12.78
CA GLY A 47 6.30 -3.98 -13.44
C GLY A 47 7.02 -4.76 -14.53
#